data_AF-A0A7D6ZLJ3-F1
#
_entry.id   AF-A0A7D6ZLJ3-F1
#
_cell.length_a   1.000
_cell.length_b   1.000
_cell.length_c   1.000
_cell.angle_alpha   90.00
_cell.angle_beta   90.00
_cell.angle_gamma   90.00
#
_symmetry.space_group_name_H-M   'P 1'
#
loop_
_entity.id
_entity.type
_entity.pdbx_description
1 polymer ?
#
loop_
_entity_poly.entity_id
_entity_poly.type
_entity_poly.pdbx_seq_one_letter_code
_entity_poly.pdbx_strand_id
1 'polypeptide(L)'
;MHGADGVATILSVRSSTKGRSPAAGTPETPAPDHSPAFGHEFWVRIQRDGRHPYETRVRQRVAPADLEWMQPGEVIACRVDPGDRDRVVLYVPSPDESTRTSITKILTDGRRARATVLAATPVAADYTGRDDPVLRLDLELQAWDEPSPWRVRIVQTVPLSALELVDLGRHLEAAFFTVDRGESVAIDWTASRKN
;
A
#
# COMPACT_ATOMS: atom_id res chain seq x y z
N MET A 1 -10.27 -18.57 4.22
CA MET A 1 -10.06 -18.10 5.61
C MET A 1 -10.82 -16.80 5.78
N HIS A 2 -11.81 -16.76 6.67
CA HIS A 2 -12.59 -15.55 6.99
C HIS A 2 -11.97 -14.87 8.22
N GLY A 3 -10.94 -14.04 7.98
CA GLY A 3 -10.44 -13.10 8.98
C GLY A 3 -11.22 -11.80 8.91
N ALA A 4 -11.25 -11.03 10.00
CA ALA A 4 -11.84 -9.70 9.97
C ALA A 4 -10.86 -8.69 9.37
N ASP A 5 -11.36 -7.86 8.47
CA ASP A 5 -10.55 -6.87 7.77
C ASP A 5 -10.13 -5.71 8.72
N GLY A 6 -8.98 -5.13 8.40
CA GLY A 6 -8.40 -3.98 9.10
C GLY A 6 -7.24 -3.40 8.32
N VAL A 7 -6.64 -2.34 8.85
CA VAL A 7 -5.42 -1.73 8.32
C VAL A 7 -4.26 -1.90 9.29
N ALA A 8 -3.06 -2.06 8.74
CA ALA A 8 -1.83 -2.25 9.49
C ALA A 8 -0.81 -1.20 9.07
N THR A 9 -0.38 -0.35 10.00
CA THR A 9 0.79 0.53 9.80
C THR A 9 2.07 -0.26 10.08
N ILE A 10 2.98 -0.33 9.11
CA ILE A 10 4.30 -0.93 9.31
C ILE A 10 5.16 -0.01 10.16
N LEU A 11 5.60 -0.48 11.32
CA LEU A 11 6.51 0.23 12.21
C LEU A 11 7.97 -0.15 11.94
N SER A 12 8.23 -1.42 11.64
CA SER A 12 9.55 -1.89 11.17
C SER A 12 9.44 -3.19 10.39
N VAL A 13 10.42 -3.44 9.51
CA VAL A 13 10.58 -4.71 8.80
C VAL A 13 11.99 -5.26 9.02
N ARG A 14 12.09 -6.56 9.29
CA ARG A 14 13.36 -7.28 9.43
C ARG A 14 13.35 -8.52 8.56
N SER A 15 14.40 -8.73 7.78
CA SER A 15 14.62 -10.02 7.13
C SER A 15 15.08 -11.02 8.17
N SER A 16 14.35 -12.13 8.32
CA SER A 16 14.81 -13.23 9.16
C SER A 16 15.77 -14.10 8.36
N THR A 17 17.06 -13.76 8.41
CA THR A 17 18.11 -14.71 8.04
C THR A 17 18.29 -15.65 9.23
N LYS A 18 17.84 -16.90 9.11
CA LYS A 18 18.20 -17.92 10.10
C LYS A 18 19.70 -18.18 9.93
N GLY A 19 20.51 -17.51 10.75
CA GLY A 19 21.96 -17.73 10.83
C GLY A 19 22.23 -19.20 11.14
N ARG A 20 22.85 -19.90 10.19
CA ARG A 20 23.41 -21.24 10.39
C ARG A 20 24.70 -21.07 11.19
N SER A 21 24.67 -21.27 12.50
CA SER A 21 25.91 -21.57 13.24
C SER A 21 26.49 -22.88 12.71
N PRO A 22 27.79 -22.97 12.39
CA PRO A 22 28.42 -24.21 12.00
C PRO A 22 28.72 -25.03 13.26
N ALA A 23 27.84 -25.97 13.60
CA ALA A 23 28.20 -27.07 14.48
C ALA A 23 28.69 -28.24 13.60
N ALA A 24 29.86 -28.76 13.96
CA ALA A 24 30.60 -29.80 13.27
C ALA A 24 29.82 -31.11 13.08
N GLY A 25 30.09 -31.81 11.96
CA GLY A 25 29.82 -33.25 11.84
C GLY A 25 29.23 -33.71 10.50
N THR A 26 30.07 -34.39 9.71
CA THR A 26 29.76 -35.45 8.72
C THR A 26 29.24 -35.03 7.32
N PRO A 27 29.86 -35.51 6.22
CA PRO A 27 29.36 -35.31 4.86
C PRO A 27 28.38 -36.43 4.48
N GLU A 28 27.08 -36.14 4.50
CA GLU A 28 26.07 -36.94 3.80
C GLU A 28 25.53 -36.15 2.60
N THR A 29 25.42 -36.86 1.49
CA THR A 29 25.02 -36.47 0.13
C THR A 29 23.90 -35.42 0.08
N PRO A 30 24.04 -34.29 -0.66
CA PRO A 30 22.97 -33.31 -0.76
C PRO A 30 21.87 -33.80 -1.71
N ALA A 31 20.69 -34.08 -1.16
CA ALA A 31 19.43 -34.07 -1.90
C ALA A 31 19.14 -32.64 -2.41
N PRO A 32 18.37 -32.46 -3.50
CA PRO A 32 17.98 -31.12 -3.96
C PRO A 32 17.00 -30.50 -2.95
N ASP A 33 17.55 -29.68 -2.05
CA ASP A 33 16.82 -28.92 -1.05
C ASP A 33 16.01 -27.80 -1.75
N HIS A 34 14.70 -27.94 -1.78
CA HIS A 34 13.79 -26.95 -2.34
C HIS A 34 13.70 -25.72 -1.41
N SER A 35 14.42 -24.67 -1.83
CA SER A 35 14.22 -23.24 -1.54
C SER A 35 14.64 -22.69 -0.15
N PRO A 36 15.52 -21.66 -0.11
CA PRO A 36 15.92 -21.03 1.15
C PRO A 36 14.77 -20.26 1.80
N ALA A 37 14.60 -20.49 3.10
CA ALA A 37 13.63 -19.84 3.96
C ALA A 37 14.00 -18.37 4.23
N PHE A 38 13.43 -17.43 3.45
CA PHE A 38 13.43 -16.01 3.82
C PHE A 38 12.01 -15.58 4.16
N GLY A 39 11.69 -15.56 5.46
CA GLY A 39 10.50 -14.87 5.97
C GLY A 39 10.87 -13.45 6.39
N HIS A 40 9.93 -12.53 6.31
CA HIS A 40 10.06 -11.19 6.88
C HIS A 40 9.30 -11.13 8.20
N GLU A 41 9.90 -10.46 9.18
CA GLU A 41 9.25 -10.10 10.44
C GLU A 41 8.86 -8.62 10.40
N PHE A 42 7.57 -8.36 10.48
CA PHE A 42 6.99 -7.02 10.52
C PHE A 42 6.55 -6.72 11.94
N TRP A 43 6.90 -5.53 12.45
CA TRP A 43 6.23 -4.96 13.60
C TRP A 43 5.21 -3.97 13.09
N VAL A 44 3.94 -4.17 13.45
CA VAL A 44 2.82 -3.40 12.90
C VAL A 44 1.90 -2.87 13.99
N ARG A 45 1.22 -1.75 13.70
CA ARG A 45 0.07 -1.26 14.46
C ARG A 45 -1.21 -1.57 13.67
N ILE A 46 -2.08 -2.37 14.25
CA ILE A 46 -3.37 -2.78 13.68
C ILE A 46 -4.46 -1.81 14.11
N GLN A 47 -5.28 -1.38 13.16
CA GLN A 47 -6.50 -0.61 13.39
C GLN A 47 -7.69 -1.29 12.72
N ARG A 48 -8.80 -1.39 13.46
CA ARG A 48 -10.04 -2.05 13.03
C ARG A 48 -11.23 -1.23 13.51
N ASP A 49 -12.30 -1.23 12.73
CA ASP A 49 -13.53 -0.51 13.08
C ASP A 49 -14.07 -0.95 14.44
N GLY A 50 -14.36 0.04 15.29
CA GLY A 50 -14.91 -0.17 16.62
C GLY A 50 -13.96 -0.83 17.62
N ARG A 51 -12.65 -0.96 17.31
CA ARG A 51 -11.65 -1.50 18.25
C ARG A 51 -10.49 -0.55 18.46
N HIS A 52 -9.91 -0.60 19.66
CA HIS A 52 -8.69 0.13 19.96
C HIS A 52 -7.51 -0.41 19.14
N PRO A 53 -6.67 0.48 18.58
CA PRO A 53 -5.45 0.06 17.90
C PRO A 53 -4.53 -0.73 18.83
N TYR A 54 -3.81 -1.71 18.29
CA TYR A 54 -2.83 -2.50 19.04
C TYR A 54 -1.64 -2.85 18.17
N GLU A 55 -0.52 -3.17 18.80
CA GLU A 55 0.72 -3.52 18.09
C GLU A 55 1.00 -5.01 18.21
N THR A 56 1.50 -5.62 17.13
CA THR A 56 1.88 -7.03 17.10
C THR A 56 3.01 -7.30 16.11
N ARG A 57 3.60 -8.50 16.18
CA ARG A 57 4.65 -8.96 15.27
C ARG A 57 4.09 -10.02 14.32
N VAL A 58 4.27 -9.80 13.02
CA VAL A 58 3.81 -10.70 11.97
C VAL A 58 5.02 -11.28 11.25
N ARG A 59 5.10 -12.61 11.18
CA ARG A 59 6.10 -13.31 10.37
C ARG A 59 5.43 -13.87 9.13
N GLN A 60 5.77 -13.35 7.97
CA GLN A 60 5.23 -13.85 6.71
C GLN A 60 6.27 -13.85 5.60
N ARG A 61 6.11 -14.77 4.65
CA ARG A 61 6.80 -14.69 3.36
C ARG A 61 6.00 -13.75 2.48
N VAL A 62 6.70 -12.86 1.79
CA VAL A 62 6.09 -11.84 0.93
C VAL A 62 6.84 -11.86 -0.38
N ALA A 63 6.13 -11.66 -1.49
CA ALA A 63 6.80 -11.48 -2.78
C ALA A 63 7.72 -10.25 -2.71
N PRO A 64 8.87 -10.24 -3.40
CA PRO A 64 9.73 -9.06 -3.44
C PRO A 64 8.99 -7.80 -3.90
N ALA A 65 8.07 -7.94 -4.86
CA ALA A 65 7.21 -6.87 -5.33
C ALA A 65 6.35 -6.28 -4.20
N ASP A 66 5.74 -7.12 -3.37
CA ASP A 66 4.92 -6.70 -2.22
C ASP A 66 5.78 -6.09 -1.10
N LEU A 67 7.02 -6.57 -0.91
CA LEU A 67 7.93 -6.07 0.14
C LEU A 67 8.27 -4.58 -0.03
N GLU A 68 8.33 -4.09 -1.27
CA GLU A 68 8.52 -2.66 -1.56
C GLU A 68 7.41 -1.77 -0.95
N TRP A 69 6.23 -2.34 -0.68
CA TRP A 69 5.06 -1.68 -0.09
C TRP A 69 4.93 -1.88 1.42
N MET A 70 5.79 -2.71 2.00
CA MET A 70 5.73 -3.07 3.42
C MET A 70 6.91 -2.45 4.17
N GLN A 71 7.17 -1.16 3.91
CA GLN A 71 8.25 -0.39 4.52
C GLN A 71 7.77 0.41 5.74
N PRO A 72 8.66 0.77 6.68
CA PRO A 72 8.28 1.58 7.83
C PRO A 72 7.54 2.86 7.43
N GLY A 73 6.36 3.09 8.01
CA GLY A 73 5.48 4.21 7.71
C GLY A 73 4.33 3.89 6.75
N GLU A 74 4.42 2.79 5.99
CA GLU A 74 3.36 2.36 5.08
C GLU A 74 2.14 1.83 5.83
N VAL A 75 0.97 2.05 5.25
CA VAL A 75 -0.30 1.48 5.72
C VAL A 75 -0.77 0.48 4.69
N ILE A 76 -1.03 -0.76 5.12
CA ILE A 76 -1.42 -1.87 4.26
C ILE A 76 -2.67 -2.57 4.81
N ALA A 77 -3.33 -3.36 3.98
CA ALA A 77 -4.47 -4.13 4.43
C ALA A 77 -4.01 -5.32 5.28
N CYS A 78 -4.85 -5.71 6.24
CA CYS A 78 -4.63 -6.89 7.05
C CYS A 78 -5.92 -7.64 7.33
N ARG A 79 -5.77 -8.94 7.59
CA ARG A 79 -6.83 -9.81 8.10
C ARG A 79 -6.42 -10.37 9.44
N VAL A 80 -7.28 -10.19 10.43
CA VAL A 80 -7.07 -10.67 11.80
C VAL A 80 -8.01 -11.84 12.06
N ASP A 81 -7.48 -12.95 12.56
CA ASP A 81 -8.29 -14.08 13.01
C ASP A 81 -9.20 -13.63 14.18
N PRO A 82 -10.53 -13.84 14.13
CA PRO A 82 -11.43 -13.45 15.20
C PRO A 82 -11.20 -14.22 16.51
N GLY A 83 -10.61 -15.42 16.45
CA GLY A 83 -10.27 -16.25 17.61
C GLY A 83 -8.87 -15.98 18.18
N ASP A 84 -8.00 -15.33 17.42
CA ASP A 84 -6.63 -14.98 17.84
C ASP A 84 -6.17 -13.66 17.22
N ARG A 85 -6.09 -12.61 18.05
CA ARG A 85 -5.74 -11.26 17.59
C ARG A 85 -4.29 -11.11 17.11
N ASP A 86 -3.40 -12.05 17.46
CA ASP A 86 -2.01 -12.03 17.03
C ASP A 86 -1.80 -12.82 15.72
N ARG A 87 -2.82 -13.59 15.31
CA ARG A 87 -2.84 -14.27 14.02
C ARG A 87 -3.33 -13.32 12.93
N VAL A 88 -2.38 -12.59 12.36
CA VAL A 88 -2.60 -11.57 11.34
C VAL A 88 -1.94 -11.97 10.02
N VAL A 89 -2.63 -11.73 8.91
CA VAL A 89 -2.07 -11.81 7.55
C VAL A 89 -2.05 -10.39 6.98
N LEU A 90 -0.89 -9.99 6.44
CA LEU A 90 -0.68 -8.68 5.84
C LEU A 90 -0.68 -8.83 4.32
N TYR A 91 -1.41 -7.97 3.61
CA TYR A 91 -1.49 -8.02 2.16
C TYR A 91 -1.63 -6.62 1.56
N VAL A 92 -1.10 -6.45 0.36
CA VAL A 92 -1.39 -5.28 -0.47
C VAL A 92 -2.73 -5.56 -1.15
N PRO A 93 -3.81 -4.79 -0.88
CA PRO A 93 -5.10 -5.05 -1.47
C PRO A 93 -5.05 -4.87 -2.99
N SER A 94 -5.69 -5.77 -3.73
CA SER A 94 -5.89 -5.61 -5.16
C SER A 94 -6.73 -4.33 -5.42
N PRO A 95 -6.35 -3.48 -6.37
CA PRO A 95 -6.90 -2.14 -6.53
C PRO A 95 -8.39 -2.09 -6.94
N ASP A 96 -8.99 -3.19 -7.40
CA ASP A 96 -10.23 -3.16 -8.18
C ASP A 96 -11.57 -3.07 -7.40
N GLU A 97 -11.74 -3.69 -6.23
CA GLU A 97 -13.11 -3.88 -5.68
C GLU A 97 -13.51 -2.93 -4.54
N SER A 98 -12.61 -2.56 -3.64
CA SER A 98 -12.93 -1.67 -2.49
C SER A 98 -12.64 -0.19 -2.74
N THR A 99 -11.88 0.13 -3.80
CA THR A 99 -11.39 1.50 -4.08
C THR A 99 -12.42 2.33 -4.86
N ARG A 100 -13.20 1.70 -5.75
CA ARG A 100 -14.06 2.43 -6.70
C ARG A 100 -15.25 3.14 -6.02
N THR A 101 -15.90 2.50 -5.04
CA THR A 101 -17.00 3.13 -4.26
C THR A 101 -16.50 4.28 -3.38
N SER A 102 -15.30 4.17 -2.84
CA SER A 102 -14.67 5.22 -2.03
C SER A 102 -14.26 6.42 -2.89
N ILE A 103 -13.70 6.19 -4.08
CA ILE A 103 -13.28 7.25 -5.01
C ILE A 103 -14.46 8.13 -5.44
N THR A 104 -15.57 7.55 -5.90
CA THR A 104 -16.73 8.36 -6.36
C THR A 104 -17.28 9.24 -5.24
N LYS A 105 -17.34 8.71 -4.01
CA LYS A 105 -17.80 9.48 -2.85
C LYS A 105 -16.84 10.62 -2.51
N ILE A 106 -15.53 10.35 -2.46
CA ILE A 106 -14.51 11.40 -2.22
C ILE A 106 -14.58 12.47 -3.32
N LEU A 107 -14.72 12.08 -4.58
CA LEU A 107 -14.83 13.02 -5.71
C LEU A 107 -16.13 13.84 -5.70
N THR A 108 -17.20 13.35 -5.07
CA THR A 108 -18.48 14.04 -5.01
C THR A 108 -18.58 14.95 -3.79
N ASP A 109 -18.27 14.41 -2.61
CA ASP A 109 -18.51 15.06 -1.32
C ASP A 109 -17.24 15.66 -0.69
N GLY A 110 -16.06 15.32 -1.23
CA GLY A 110 -14.77 15.76 -0.69
C GLY A 110 -14.45 17.22 -0.99
N ARG A 111 -13.60 17.80 -0.13
CA ARG A 111 -12.96 19.10 -0.32
C ARG A 111 -11.99 19.02 -1.50
N ARG A 112 -11.80 20.13 -2.21
CA ARG A 112 -10.93 20.19 -3.40
C ARG A 112 -9.51 20.55 -3.03
N ALA A 113 -8.56 19.87 -3.67
CA ALA A 113 -7.15 20.14 -3.57
C ALA A 113 -6.50 20.07 -4.95
N ARG A 114 -5.43 20.83 -5.15
CA ARG A 114 -4.50 20.64 -6.24
C ARG A 114 -3.42 19.67 -5.78
N ALA A 115 -3.17 18.63 -6.54
CA ALA A 115 -2.07 17.71 -6.30
C ALA A 115 -0.92 18.00 -7.28
N THR A 116 0.32 18.02 -6.79
CA THR A 116 1.53 18.07 -7.61
C THR A 116 2.18 16.71 -7.58
N VAL A 117 2.48 16.15 -8.76
CA VAL A 117 3.09 14.83 -8.87
C VAL A 117 4.56 14.91 -8.44
N LEU A 118 4.95 14.10 -7.45
CA LEU A 118 6.32 13.97 -6.98
C LEU A 118 6.99 12.69 -7.50
N ALA A 119 6.21 11.63 -7.72
CA ALA A 119 6.66 10.42 -8.40
C ALA A 119 5.46 9.62 -8.90
N ALA A 120 5.64 8.89 -9.99
CA ALA A 120 4.73 7.86 -10.46
C ALA A 120 5.52 6.56 -10.65
N THR A 121 5.10 5.47 -10.03
CA THR A 121 5.74 4.15 -10.13
C THR A 121 4.71 3.11 -10.54
N PRO A 122 4.93 2.34 -11.62
CA PRO A 122 4.09 1.21 -11.95
C PRO A 122 4.01 0.21 -10.80
N VAL A 123 2.80 -0.21 -10.44
CA VAL A 123 2.58 -1.34 -9.55
C VAL A 123 2.54 -2.59 -10.44
N ALA A 124 3.34 -3.61 -10.12
CA ALA A 124 3.34 -4.88 -10.85
C ALA A 124 2.03 -5.64 -10.60
N ALA A 125 0.97 -5.21 -11.27
CA ALA A 125 -0.20 -6.03 -11.54
C ALA A 125 0.08 -6.84 -12.81
N ASP A 126 -0.48 -8.04 -12.91
CA ASP A 126 -0.44 -8.86 -14.14
C ASP A 126 -1.14 -8.10 -15.28
N TYR A 127 -0.40 -7.21 -15.91
CA TYR A 127 -0.89 -6.25 -16.87
C TYR A 127 -1.05 -6.94 -18.22
N THR A 128 -2.25 -7.44 -18.50
CA THR A 128 -2.57 -8.04 -19.80
C THR A 128 -2.77 -6.97 -20.89
N GLY A 129 -1.96 -5.92 -20.91
CA GLY A 129 -1.79 -4.96 -22.01
C GLY A 129 -3.01 -4.13 -22.43
N ARG A 130 -4.19 -4.38 -21.86
CA ARG A 130 -5.47 -3.79 -22.29
C ARG A 130 -6.25 -3.07 -21.18
N ASP A 131 -5.85 -3.27 -19.93
CA ASP A 131 -6.45 -2.62 -18.77
C ASP A 131 -5.71 -1.31 -18.45
N ASP A 132 -6.34 -0.41 -17.71
CA ASP A 132 -5.70 0.81 -17.24
C ASP A 132 -4.58 0.50 -16.22
N PRO A 133 -3.40 1.13 -16.30
CA PRO A 133 -2.28 0.82 -15.42
C PRO A 133 -2.54 1.26 -13.98
N VAL A 134 -2.14 0.41 -13.05
CA VAL A 134 -2.15 0.74 -11.62
C VAL A 134 -0.83 1.38 -11.28
N LEU A 135 -0.87 2.64 -10.85
CA LEU A 135 0.33 3.38 -10.46
C LEU A 135 0.26 3.74 -8.98
N ARG A 136 1.43 3.70 -8.32
CA ARG A 136 1.67 4.49 -7.10
C ARG A 136 1.99 5.90 -7.51
N LEU A 137 1.27 6.84 -6.93
CA LEU A 137 1.52 8.27 -7.07
C LEU A 137 1.93 8.82 -5.71
N ASP A 138 3.13 9.37 -5.65
CA ASP A 138 3.56 10.23 -4.56
C ASP A 138 3.20 11.66 -4.95
N LEU A 139 2.40 12.32 -4.13
CA LEU A 139 1.80 13.62 -4.45
C LEU A 139 2.01 14.61 -3.31
N GLU A 140 2.13 15.88 -3.64
CA GLU A 140 1.98 17.00 -2.71
C GLU A 140 0.62 17.67 -2.94
N LEU A 141 -0.27 17.64 -1.95
CA LEU A 141 -1.58 18.27 -2.04
C LEU A 141 -1.54 19.66 -1.40
N GLN A 142 -2.29 20.57 -2.02
CA GLN A 142 -2.58 21.90 -1.49
C GLN A 142 -4.08 22.17 -1.63
N ALA A 143 -4.71 22.53 -0.51
CA ALA A 143 -6.09 23.03 -0.47
C ALA A 143 -6.10 24.48 0.02
N TRP A 144 -7.13 25.24 -0.31
CA TRP A 144 -7.22 26.67 0.03
C TRP A 144 -7.44 26.91 1.53
N ASP A 145 -8.04 25.94 2.21
CA ASP A 145 -8.42 25.93 3.62
C ASP A 145 -7.47 25.10 4.49
N GLU A 146 -6.36 24.61 3.93
CA GLU A 146 -5.27 23.99 4.68
C GLU A 146 -4.06 24.92 4.78
N PRO A 147 -3.41 25.03 5.97
CA PRO A 147 -2.37 26.01 6.22
C PRO A 147 -1.05 25.74 5.46
N SER A 148 -0.80 24.49 5.08
CA SER A 148 0.42 24.07 4.41
C SER A 148 0.17 22.88 3.48
N PRO A 149 0.95 22.72 2.40
CA PRO A 149 0.89 21.52 1.60
C PRO A 149 1.24 20.28 2.42
N TRP A 150 0.70 19.13 2.03
CA TRP A 150 1.01 17.84 2.66
C TRP A 150 1.28 16.77 1.62
N ARG A 151 2.08 15.77 1.98
CA ARG A 151 2.44 14.68 1.09
C ARG A 151 1.56 13.47 1.32
N VAL A 152 1.12 12.86 0.23
CA VAL A 152 0.35 11.62 0.25
C VAL A 152 0.94 10.63 -0.74
N ARG A 153 0.64 9.36 -0.49
CA ARG A 153 0.95 8.26 -1.39
C ARG A 153 -0.35 7.51 -1.66
N ILE A 154 -0.75 7.44 -2.92
CA ILE A 154 -1.96 6.74 -3.33
C ILE A 154 -1.63 5.68 -4.37
N VAL A 155 -2.41 4.61 -4.40
CA VAL A 155 -2.38 3.61 -5.47
C VAL A 155 -3.72 3.64 -6.16
N GLN A 156 -3.72 3.89 -7.45
CA GLN A 156 -4.95 3.94 -8.22
C GLN A 156 -4.72 3.51 -9.66
N THR A 157 -5.79 3.02 -10.27
CA THR A 157 -5.89 2.83 -11.70
C THR A 157 -5.86 4.18 -12.40
N VAL A 158 -4.91 4.35 -13.32
CA VAL A 158 -4.71 5.56 -14.11
C VAL A 158 -5.25 5.29 -15.51
N PRO A 159 -6.27 6.04 -15.97
CA PRO A 159 -6.76 5.88 -17.34
C PRO A 159 -5.61 6.00 -18.33
N LEU A 160 -5.54 5.11 -19.33
CA LEU A 160 -4.50 5.18 -20.37
C LEU A 160 -4.43 6.57 -21.02
N SER A 161 -5.58 7.23 -21.20
CA SER A 161 -5.68 8.59 -21.74
C SER A 161 -5.15 9.71 -20.82
N ALA A 162 -4.76 9.39 -19.59
CA ALA A 162 -4.29 10.31 -18.58
C ALA A 162 -2.83 10.03 -18.14
N LEU A 163 -2.15 9.08 -18.79
CA LEU A 163 -0.77 8.71 -18.46
C LEU A 163 0.22 9.88 -18.56
N GLU A 164 0.03 10.81 -19.50
CA GLU A 164 0.86 12.01 -19.63
C GLU A 164 0.68 13.01 -18.48
N LEU A 165 -0.41 12.90 -17.71
CA LEU A 165 -0.69 13.78 -16.59
C LEU A 165 0.06 13.39 -15.31
N VAL A 166 0.62 12.18 -15.25
CA VAL A 166 1.36 11.68 -14.07
C VAL A 166 2.87 11.91 -14.16
N ASP A 167 3.31 12.78 -15.07
CA ASP A 167 4.72 13.21 -15.13
C ASP A 167 5.10 14.04 -13.90
N LEU A 168 6.37 13.94 -13.50
CA LEU A 168 6.94 14.70 -12.38
C LEU A 168 6.64 16.21 -12.52
N GLY A 169 6.11 16.81 -11.46
CA GLY A 169 5.79 18.23 -11.37
C GLY A 169 4.47 18.63 -12.03
N ARG A 170 3.76 17.70 -12.70
CA ARG A 170 2.42 17.97 -13.23
C ARG A 170 1.42 18.17 -12.11
N HIS A 171 0.35 18.88 -12.45
CA HIS A 171 -0.74 19.14 -11.52
C HIS A 171 -1.98 18.33 -11.88
N LEU A 172 -2.60 17.79 -10.85
CA LEU A 172 -3.82 17.01 -10.92
C LEU A 172 -4.87 17.68 -10.03
N GLU A 173 -6.12 17.59 -10.45
CA GLU A 173 -7.27 17.93 -9.62
C GLU A 173 -7.56 16.74 -8.69
N ALA A 174 -7.68 17.03 -7.39
CA ALA A 174 -7.90 16.03 -6.36
C ALA A 174 -9.08 16.43 -5.46
N ALA A 175 -9.67 15.43 -4.82
CA ALA A 175 -10.58 15.63 -3.72
C ALA A 175 -10.14 14.82 -2.50
N PHE A 176 -10.48 15.31 -1.31
CA PHE A 176 -10.13 14.67 -0.06
C PHE A 176 -11.18 14.91 1.05
N PHE A 177 -11.27 14.02 2.04
CA PHE A 177 -12.06 14.29 3.25
C PHE A 177 -11.22 14.87 4.39
N THR A 178 -10.05 14.29 4.63
CA THR A 178 -9.18 14.63 5.75
C THR A 178 -7.73 14.69 5.31
N VAL A 179 -6.92 15.49 6.00
CA VAL A 179 -5.47 15.49 5.82
C VAL A 179 -4.91 14.22 6.48
N ASP A 180 -4.64 13.22 5.64
CA ASP A 180 -4.07 11.94 6.01
C ASP A 180 -2.97 11.53 5.02
N ARG A 181 -2.54 10.27 5.07
CA ARG A 181 -1.44 9.75 4.22
C ARG A 181 -1.87 9.40 2.79
N GLY A 182 -3.11 9.69 2.40
CA GLY A 182 -3.70 9.35 1.10
C GLY A 182 -4.89 8.40 1.18
N GLU A 183 -5.31 8.01 2.39
CA GLU A 183 -6.44 7.09 2.63
C GLU A 183 -7.77 7.70 2.19
N SER A 184 -7.90 9.02 2.31
CA SER A 184 -9.14 9.74 1.96
C SER A 184 -8.98 10.65 0.75
N VAL A 185 -8.08 10.32 -0.18
CA VAL A 185 -7.76 11.15 -1.36
C VAL A 185 -8.17 10.43 -2.65
N ALA A 186 -8.70 11.18 -3.61
CA ALA A 186 -9.00 10.69 -4.96
C ALA A 186 -8.60 11.72 -6.02
N ILE A 187 -8.15 11.24 -7.20
CA ILE A 187 -7.82 12.10 -8.34
C ILE A 187 -8.99 12.18 -9.32
N ASP A 188 -9.32 13.39 -9.72
CA ASP A 188 -10.27 13.68 -10.80
C ASP A 188 -9.52 13.75 -12.13
N TRP A 189 -9.41 12.60 -12.81
CA TRP A 189 -8.77 12.51 -14.12
C TRP A 189 -9.47 13.35 -15.19
N THR A 190 -10.78 13.56 -15.08
CA THR A 190 -11.53 14.31 -16.07
C THR A 190 -11.28 15.80 -15.92
N ALA A 191 -11.27 16.30 -14.69
CA ALA A 191 -10.94 17.69 -14.41
C ALA A 191 -9.46 18.00 -14.69
N SER A 192 -8.56 17.06 -14.39
CA SER A 192 -7.11 17.22 -14.62
C SER A 192 -6.73 17.39 -16.09
N ARG A 193 -7.54 16.89 -17.04
CA ARG A 193 -7.30 17.07 -18.49
C ARG A 193 -7.64 18.47 -19.02
N LYS A 194 -8.34 19.29 -18.24
CA LYS A 194 -8.78 20.63 -18.66
C LYS A 194 -7.82 21.75 -18.25
N ASN A 195 -6.73 21.40 -17.55
CA ASN A 195 -5.74 22.32 -16.97
C ASN A 195 -4.43 22.23 -17.75
#